data_AF-A0A956J7Z6-F1
#
_entry.id   AF-A0A956J7Z6-F1
#
_cell.length_a   1.000
_cell.length_b   1.000
_cell.length_c   1.000
_cell.angle_alpha   90.00
_cell.angle_beta   90.00
_cell.angle_gamma   90.00
#
_symmetry.space_group_name_H-M   'P 1'
#
loop_
_entity.id
_entity.type
_entity.pdbx_description
1 polymer ?
#
loop_
_entity_poly.entity_id
_entity_poly.type
_entity_poly.pdbx_seq_one_letter_code
_entity_poly.pdbx_strand_id
1 'polypeptide(L)'
;MKAHCERCNETVEGSFRHPRMRLVARGYLLFAIPIIPILPIIGSEFTVSLPLLMFYMLGMGPVLAIIREPATCEQCGAFLPKPAKARPSGAR
;
A
#
# COMPACT_ATOMS: atom_id res chain seq x y z
N MET A 1 -10.85 2.56 10.53
CA MET A 1 -10.11 1.46 11.22
C MET A 1 -9.99 1.86 12.67
N LYS A 2 -10.30 1.02 13.67
CA LYS A 2 -10.16 1.40 15.08
C LYS A 2 -8.75 1.12 15.56
N ALA A 3 -8.06 2.13 16.08
CA ALA A 3 -6.70 2.00 16.63
C ALA A 3 -6.59 2.82 17.92
N HIS A 4 -5.76 2.36 18.86
CA HIS A 4 -5.52 3.10 20.09
C HIS A 4 -4.63 4.31 19.81
N CYS A 5 -5.04 5.49 20.25
CA CYS A 5 -4.24 6.69 20.16
C CYS A 5 -3.63 7.00 21.52
N GLU A 6 -2.30 6.96 21.61
CA GLU A 6 -1.53 7.33 22.83
C GLU A 6 -1.85 8.75 23.33
N ARG A 7 -2.36 9.64 22.45
CA ARG A 7 -2.64 11.04 22.78
C ARG A 7 -4.05 11.29 23.30
N CYS A 8 -5.05 10.57 22.79
CA CYS A 8 -6.43 10.62 23.31
C CYS A 8 -6.68 9.58 24.41
N ASN A 9 -5.76 8.62 24.57
CA ASN A 9 -5.87 7.47 25.47
C ASN A 9 -7.16 6.65 25.27
N GLU A 10 -7.70 6.67 24.05
CA GLU A 10 -8.93 5.96 23.69
C GLU A 10 -8.79 5.29 22.31
N THR A 11 -9.68 4.34 22.02
CA THR A 11 -9.76 3.70 20.71
C THR A 11 -10.52 4.59 19.75
N VAL A 12 -9.79 5.22 18.83
CA VAL A 12 -10.33 6.16 17.86
C VAL A 12 -10.42 5.55 16.48
N GLU A 13 -11.33 6.07 15.65
CA GLU A 13 -11.32 5.76 14.23
C GLU A 13 -10.21 6.53 13.53
N GLY A 14 -9.28 5.77 12.94
CA GLY A 14 -8.26 6.29 12.07
C GLY A 14 -8.76 6.40 10.63
N SER A 15 -8.51 7.56 10.03
CA SER A 15 -8.69 7.81 8.60
C SER A 15 -7.37 7.88 7.86
N PHE A 16 -7.44 7.69 6.55
CA PHE A 16 -6.32 7.90 5.65
C PHE A 16 -6.59 9.17 4.86
N ARG A 17 -5.54 9.96 4.63
CA ARG A 17 -5.64 11.19 3.83
C ARG A 17 -6.16 10.92 2.41
N HIS A 18 -5.75 9.80 1.80
CA HIS A 18 -6.12 9.43 0.44
C HIS A 18 -6.55 7.95 0.30
N PRO A 19 -7.79 7.59 0.69
CA PRO A 19 -8.24 6.20 0.66
C PRO A 19 -8.32 5.63 -0.76
N ARG A 20 -8.72 6.44 -1.75
CA ARG A 20 -8.80 6.03 -3.17
C ARG A 20 -7.43 5.77 -3.79
N MET A 21 -6.46 6.65 -3.54
CA MET A 21 -5.07 6.49 -4.03
C MET A 21 -4.43 5.21 -3.50
N ARG A 22 -4.73 4.84 -2.26
CA ARG A 22 -4.21 3.60 -1.66
C ARG A 22 -4.78 2.34 -2.31
N LEU A 23 -6.03 2.38 -2.79
CA LEU A 23 -6.62 1.30 -3.57
C LEU A 23 -5.90 1.14 -4.91
N VAL A 24 -5.66 2.26 -5.60
CA VAL A 24 -4.91 2.28 -6.87
C VAL A 24 -3.48 1.78 -6.66
N ALA A 25 -2.80 2.22 -5.59
CA ALA A 25 -1.45 1.78 -5.24
C ALA A 25 -1.38 0.26 -4.96
N ARG A 26 -2.38 -0.31 -4.29
CA ARG A 26 -2.50 -1.77 -4.12
C ARG A 26 -2.76 -2.49 -5.45
N GLY A 27 -3.62 -1.92 -6.30
CA GLY A 27 -3.91 -2.42 -7.63
C GLY A 27 -2.65 -2.45 -8.52
N TYR A 28 -1.82 -1.41 -8.44
CA TYR A 28 -0.55 -1.34 -9.17
C TYR A 28 0.41 -2.48 -8.81
N LEU A 29 0.51 -2.84 -7.53
CA LEU A 29 1.32 -3.99 -7.10
C LEU A 29 0.72 -5.33 -7.58
N LEU A 30 -0.61 -5.45 -7.56
CA LEU A 30 -1.28 -6.66 -8.05
C LEU A 30 -1.18 -6.80 -9.57
N PHE A 31 -1.08 -5.70 -10.31
CA PHE A 31 -0.91 -5.70 -11.76
C PHE A 31 0.40 -6.36 -12.21
N ALA A 32 1.43 -6.40 -11.35
CA ALA A 32 2.66 -7.13 -11.63
C ALA A 32 2.47 -8.65 -11.67
N ILE A 33 1.47 -9.21 -10.96
CA ILE A 33 1.24 -10.66 -10.85
C ILE A 33 0.93 -11.33 -12.21
N PRO A 34 -0.02 -10.84 -13.03
CA PRO A 34 -0.29 -11.45 -14.34
C PRO A 34 0.86 -11.28 -15.35
N ILE A 35 1.83 -10.41 -15.09
CA ILE A 35 2.99 -10.19 -15.97
C ILE A 35 4.07 -11.27 -15.75
N ILE A 36 4.13 -11.88 -14.55
CA ILE A 36 5.10 -12.93 -14.20
C ILE A 36 5.12 -14.12 -15.19
N PRO A 37 3.98 -14.69 -15.64
CA PRO A 37 4.00 -15.78 -16.63
C PRO A 37 4.43 -15.33 -18.03
N ILE A 38 4.33 -14.05 -18.37
CA ILE A 38 4.67 -13.49 -19.69
C ILE A 38 6.12 -12.97 -19.71
N LEU A 39 6.72 -12.77 -18.54
CA LEU A 39 8.10 -12.32 -18.33
C LEU A 39 9.16 -13.09 -19.14
N PRO A 40 9.12 -14.44 -19.28
CA PRO A 40 10.08 -15.15 -20.14
C PRO A 40 9.93 -14.85 -21.64
N ILE A 41 8.73 -14.49 -22.10
CA ILE A 41 8.47 -14.11 -23.49
C ILE A 41 8.95 -12.67 -23.73
N ILE A 42 8.65 -11.75 -22.81
CA ILE A 42 9.06 -10.33 -22.88
C ILE A 42 10.58 -10.19 -22.67
N GLY A 43 11.19 -11.04 -21.84
CA GLY A 43 12.63 -11.04 -21.58
C GLY A 43 13.49 -11.54 -22.74
N SER A 44 12.89 -12.09 -23.79
CA SER A 44 13.62 -12.43 -25.02
C SER A 44 14.03 -11.19 -25.83
N GLU A 45 13.35 -10.06 -25.59
CA GLU A 45 13.62 -8.76 -26.20
C GLU A 45 14.05 -7.73 -25.15
N PHE A 46 15.36 -7.44 -25.12
CA PHE A 46 15.95 -6.44 -24.22
C PHE A 46 15.43 -5.03 -24.49
N THR A 47 14.99 -4.75 -25.72
CA THR A 47 14.44 -3.46 -26.14
C THR A 47 13.10 -3.13 -25.45
N VAL A 48 12.33 -4.14 -25.06
CA VAL A 48 11.01 -3.97 -24.41
C VAL A 48 11.11 -4.11 -22.90
N SER A 49 11.93 -5.06 -22.42
CA SER A 49 12.06 -5.32 -20.99
C SER A 49 12.76 -4.19 -20.22
N LEU A 50 13.78 -3.55 -20.79
CA LEU A 50 14.51 -2.46 -20.12
C LEU A 50 13.63 -1.23 -19.84
N PRO A 51 12.91 -0.66 -20.84
CA PRO A 51 12.03 0.48 -20.62
C PRO A 51 10.89 0.13 -19.66
N LEU A 52 10.31 -1.06 -19.79
CA LEU A 52 9.23 -1.52 -18.92
C LEU A 52 9.67 -1.56 -17.45
N LEU A 53 10.89 -2.07 -17.19
CA LEU A 53 11.47 -2.08 -15.85
C LEU A 53 11.72 -0.66 -15.31
N MET A 54 12.22 0.24 -16.15
CA MET A 54 12.43 1.64 -15.75
C MET A 54 11.12 2.34 -15.38
N PHE A 55 10.06 2.17 -16.19
CA PHE A 55 8.73 2.70 -15.87
C PHE A 55 8.19 2.10 -14.57
N TYR A 56 8.37 0.79 -14.37
CA TYR A 56 7.93 0.12 -13.15
C TYR A 56 8.62 0.70 -11.90
N MET A 57 9.93 0.89 -11.96
CA MET A 57 10.72 1.48 -10.87
C MET A 57 10.34 2.94 -10.59
N LEU A 58 10.06 3.72 -11.63
CA LEU A 58 9.60 5.10 -11.49
C LEU A 58 8.25 5.17 -10.76
N GLY A 59 7.32 4.26 -11.08
CA GLY A 59 6.01 4.19 -10.41
C GLY A 59 6.05 3.60 -8.99
N MET A 60 7.02 2.74 -8.70
CA MET A 60 7.14 2.06 -7.39
C MET A 60 7.38 3.03 -6.23
N GLY A 61 8.18 4.07 -6.43
CA GLY A 61 8.47 5.10 -5.40
C GLY A 61 7.21 5.75 -4.80
N PRO A 62 6.37 6.44 -5.60
CA PRO A 62 5.15 7.07 -5.10
C PRO A 62 4.12 6.06 -4.57
N VAL A 63 4.03 4.88 -5.21
CA VAL A 63 3.14 3.80 -4.76
C VAL A 63 3.50 3.34 -3.35
N LEU A 64 4.79 3.12 -3.07
CA LEU A 64 5.28 2.73 -1.75
C LEU A 64 5.06 3.83 -0.71
N ALA A 65 5.23 5.10 -1.08
CA ALA A 65 4.96 6.23 -0.20
C ALA A 65 3.49 6.23 0.26
N ILE A 66 2.54 6.14 -0.68
CA ILE A 66 1.10 6.12 -0.41
C ILE A 66 0.69 4.89 0.43
N ILE A 67 1.27 3.72 0.17
CA ILE A 67 0.94 2.51 0.94
C ILE A 67 1.45 2.61 2.38
N ARG A 68 2.60 3.27 2.59
CA ARG A 68 3.26 3.42 3.89
C ARG A 68 2.72 4.59 4.72
N GLU A 69 1.90 5.48 4.14
CA GLU A 69 1.26 6.58 4.87
C GLU A 69 0.53 6.07 6.13
N PRO A 70 0.89 6.58 7.32
CA PRO A 70 0.22 6.22 8.57
C PRO A 70 -1.22 6.74 8.58
N ALA A 71 -2.09 6.04 9.30
CA ALA A 71 -3.44 6.54 9.56
C ALA A 71 -3.36 7.73 10.53
N THR A 72 -4.26 8.69 10.40
CA THR A 72 -4.39 9.83 11.32
C THR A 72 -5.62 9.66 12.19
N CYS A 73 -5.53 10.06 13.45
CA CYS A 73 -6.66 10.13 14.36
C CYS A 73 -7.62 11.25 13.93
N GLU A 74 -8.93 10.96 13.84
CA GLU A 74 -9.97 11.94 13.50
C GLU A 74 -10.15 13.03 14.57
N GLN A 75 -9.85 12.74 15.84
CA GLN A 75 -10.08 13.70 16.93
C GLN A 75 -8.90 14.65 17.19
N CYS A 76 -7.66 14.15 17.09
CA CYS A 76 -6.47 14.93 17.48
C CYS A 76 -5.44 15.09 16.35
N GLY A 77 -5.66 14.47 15.18
CA GLY A 77 -4.74 14.53 14.04
C GLY A 77 -3.41 13.80 14.26
N ALA A 78 -3.20 13.14 15.40
CA ALA A 78 -1.98 12.40 15.67
C ALA A 78 -1.85 11.18 14.75
N PHE A 79 -0.61 10.84 14.37
CA PHE A 79 -0.33 9.63 13.61
C PHE A 79 -0.58 8.40 14.48
N LEU A 80 -1.47 7.53 14.03
CA LEU A 80 -1.73 6.25 14.66
C LEU A 80 -0.59 5.29 14.31
N PRO A 81 -0.13 4.46 15.26
CA PRO A 81 0.83 3.41 14.96
C PRO A 81 0.25 2.54 13.83
N LYS A 82 1.10 2.17 12.85
CA LYS A 82 0.68 1.32 11.71
C LYS A 82 -0.15 0.17 12.26
N PRO A 83 -1.40 -0.02 11.80
CA PRO A 83 -2.19 -1.15 12.27
C PRO A 83 -1.41 -2.40 11.90
N ALA A 84 -0.87 -3.09 12.91
CA ALA A 84 -0.47 -4.49 12.76
C ALA A 84 -1.70 -5.15 12.15
N LYS A 85 -1.56 -5.65 10.91
CA LYS A 85 -2.64 -6.27 10.12
C LYS A 85 -3.61 -6.93 11.08
N ALA A 86 -4.89 -6.56 11.00
CA ALA A 86 -5.95 -7.29 11.69
C ALA A 86 -5.69 -8.78 11.47
N ARG A 87 -5.14 -9.43 12.49
CA ARG A 87 -5.08 -10.88 12.56
C ARG A 87 -6.55 -11.26 12.57
N PRO A 88 -7.04 -12.14 11.69
CA PRO A 88 -8.37 -12.70 11.88
C PRO A 88 -8.36 -13.42 13.24
N SER A 89 -8.79 -12.71 14.29
CA SER A 89 -9.17 -13.30 15.56
C SER A 89 -10.52 -13.94 15.30
N GLY A 90 -10.47 -15.22 14.95
CA GLY A 90 -11.63 -15.96 14.51
C GLY A 90 -11.29 -17.43 14.29
N ALA A 91 -10.89 -18.13 15.35
CA ALA A 91 -11.12 -19.57 15.50
C ALA A 91 -10.92 -19.99 16.96
N ARG A 92 -12.05 -19.94 17.69
CA ARG A 92 -12.41 -20.65 18.94
C ARG A 92 -11.60 -20.39 20.20
#